data_AF-A0AAI9RMN0-F1
#
_entry.id   AF-A0AAI9RMN0-F1
#
_cell.length_a   1.000
_cell.length_b   1.000
_cell.length_c   1.000
_cell.angle_alpha   90.00
_cell.angle_beta   90.00
_cell.angle_gamma   90.00
#
_symmetry.space_group_name_H-M   'P 1'
#
loop_
_entity.id
_entity.type
_entity.pdbx_description
1 polymer ?
#
loop_
_entity_poly.entity_id
_entity_poly.type
_entity_poly.pdbx_seq_one_letter_code
_entity_poly.pdbx_strand_id
1 'polypeptide(L)'
;MNQTDIERRLDQELAKTENLLQKQMLTMQKAILSQLSAMYQKYERDGVLSYQEMQKYNRLENELRAIAGIATEQYQQMVAEVQAVEENHFLLKFLLTAYLFDQFIARPSLPTTEVIGAVLLFILGTFKLPKLPGGKQSEVVANIEKALQKGVDSGDSQDSLVKRIESVLPSSLKSEKGLVEQLTDALTERLEARVNVGKIDIPKLSEIRKEVKIDGLTLTHFLTVKRNRLVSRIREQMGIALRKNETVSQLNKRISELIESESNSLRLFLRNVSDRVRALALGNVENQIAAISDVRGVWLSKRDGIVRKAHQKLDGQRTDRKGYFHYQGLKAMGPRMWGVPAMDNYCRCKKLTLLDFKVPMVAEGVVYNNDEYKRQLEALTKEKVEAGAIYEKAFAQAIKEIPEPQGNMPFVSYEEWLKIMGVKDV
;
A
#
# COMPACT_ATOMS: atom_id res chain seq x y z
N MET A 1 7.98 18.93 -5.69
CA MET A 1 7.62 17.51 -5.72
C MET A 1 8.04 16.87 -7.04
N ASN A 2 8.72 15.74 -6.95
CA ASN A 2 9.04 14.83 -8.07
C ASN A 2 8.65 13.39 -7.70
N GLN A 3 8.87 12.44 -8.61
CA GLN A 3 8.48 11.04 -8.35
C GLN A 3 9.22 10.42 -7.15
N THR A 4 10.47 10.81 -6.88
CA THR A 4 11.23 10.34 -5.71
C THR A 4 10.62 10.85 -4.40
N ASP A 5 10.07 12.06 -4.38
CA ASP A 5 9.34 12.60 -3.22
C ASP A 5 8.07 11.79 -2.93
N ILE A 6 7.32 11.42 -3.98
CA ILE A 6 6.13 10.55 -3.88
C ILE A 6 6.50 9.22 -3.24
N GLU A 7 7.57 8.59 -3.73
CA GLU A 7 8.05 7.33 -3.18
C GLU A 7 8.51 7.47 -1.72
N ARG A 8 9.14 8.59 -1.35
CA ARG A 8 9.54 8.87 0.03
C ARG A 8 8.33 8.97 0.96
N ARG A 9 7.27 9.67 0.53
CA ARG A 9 6.02 9.78 1.29
C ARG A 9 5.36 8.42 1.49
N LEU A 10 5.30 7.59 0.45
CA LEU A 10 4.77 6.23 0.54
C LEU A 10 5.64 5.33 1.43
N ASP A 11 6.98 5.50 1.41
CA ASP A 11 7.90 4.78 2.30
C ASP A 11 7.69 5.18 3.77
N GLN A 12 7.35 6.44 4.07
CA GLN A 12 6.99 6.90 5.41
C GLN A 12 5.67 6.29 5.90
N GLU A 13 4.63 6.26 5.05
CA GLU A 13 3.36 5.60 5.39
C GLU A 13 3.53 4.09 5.61
N LEU A 14 4.33 3.44 4.76
CA LEU A 14 4.68 2.02 4.93
C LEU A 14 5.34 1.76 6.28
N ALA A 15 6.30 2.60 6.68
CA ALA A 15 7.02 2.45 7.94
C ALA A 15 6.10 2.55 9.16
N LYS A 16 5.07 3.40 9.12
CA LYS A 16 4.05 3.47 10.20
C LYS A 16 3.33 2.13 10.36
N THR A 17 2.92 1.51 9.26
CA THR A 17 2.26 0.19 9.31
C THR A 17 3.22 -0.93 9.71
N GLU A 18 4.45 -0.91 9.23
CA GLU A 18 5.47 -1.90 9.67
C GLU A 18 5.65 -1.88 11.20
N ASN A 19 5.68 -0.68 11.79
CA ASN A 19 5.76 -0.52 13.24
C ASN A 19 4.48 -1.02 13.95
N LEU A 20 3.30 -0.79 13.38
CA LEU A 20 2.03 -1.28 13.92
C LEU A 20 1.97 -2.81 13.92
N LEU A 21 2.30 -3.45 12.79
CA LEU A 21 2.38 -4.91 12.69
C LEU A 21 3.42 -5.49 13.64
N GLN A 22 4.56 -4.83 13.81
CA GLN A 22 5.56 -5.27 14.78
C GLN A 22 5.03 -5.23 16.21
N LYS A 23 4.33 -4.15 16.59
CA LYS A 23 3.68 -4.05 17.92
C LYS A 23 2.67 -5.18 18.11
N GLN A 24 1.86 -5.49 17.11
CA GLN A 24 0.90 -6.58 17.17
C GLN A 24 1.56 -7.97 17.29
N MET A 25 2.64 -8.22 16.55
CA MET A 25 3.43 -9.45 16.69
C MET A 25 4.01 -9.58 18.11
N LEU A 26 4.46 -8.48 18.71
CA LEU A 26 4.96 -8.46 20.10
C LEU A 26 3.84 -8.70 21.11
N THR A 27 2.63 -8.17 20.88
CA THR A 27 1.46 -8.46 21.72
C THR A 27 1.11 -9.95 21.68
N MET A 28 1.03 -10.54 20.50
CA MET A 28 0.81 -11.98 20.33
C MET A 28 1.91 -12.80 21.00
N GLN A 29 3.18 -12.41 20.84
CA GLN A 29 4.30 -13.07 21.52
C GLN A 29 4.09 -13.09 23.03
N LYS A 30 3.85 -11.93 23.65
CA LYS A 30 3.62 -11.82 25.10
C LYS A 30 2.45 -12.69 25.56
N ALA A 31 1.35 -12.70 24.82
CA ALA A 31 0.19 -13.52 25.14
C ALA A 31 0.50 -15.02 25.08
N ILE A 32 1.21 -15.49 24.04
CA ILE A 32 1.61 -16.90 23.90
C ILE A 32 2.58 -17.30 25.01
N LEU A 33 3.60 -16.48 25.31
CA LEU A 33 4.56 -16.77 26.38
C LEU A 33 3.90 -16.80 27.76
N SER A 34 2.92 -15.92 28.00
CA SER A 34 2.11 -15.92 29.21
C SER A 34 1.29 -17.22 29.34
N GLN A 35 0.63 -17.65 28.25
CA GLN A 35 -0.12 -18.91 28.21
C GLN A 35 0.79 -20.11 28.52
N LEU A 36 1.97 -20.17 27.91
CA LEU A 36 2.95 -21.23 28.18
C LEU A 36 3.42 -21.20 29.64
N SER A 37 3.63 -20.03 30.21
CA SER A 37 4.06 -19.88 31.61
C SER A 37 2.97 -20.34 32.59
N ALA A 38 1.71 -20.00 32.33
CA ALA A 38 0.57 -20.47 33.11
C ALA A 38 0.41 -21.99 33.01
N MET A 39 0.62 -22.57 31.83
CA MET A 39 0.62 -24.02 31.62
C MET A 39 1.68 -24.72 32.50
N TYR A 40 2.93 -24.24 32.48
CA TYR A 40 4.00 -24.78 33.30
C TYR A 40 3.69 -24.63 34.79
N GLN A 41 3.30 -23.43 35.26
CA GLN A 41 2.93 -23.20 36.66
C GLN A 41 1.84 -24.17 37.18
N LYS A 42 0.89 -24.53 36.32
CA LYS A 42 -0.24 -25.38 36.70
C LYS A 42 0.12 -26.87 36.76
N TYR A 43 0.90 -27.35 35.79
CA TYR A 43 1.08 -28.77 35.53
C TYR A 43 2.48 -29.31 35.85
N GLU A 44 3.48 -28.44 36.02
CA GLU A 44 4.84 -28.85 36.38
C GLU A 44 4.87 -29.46 37.79
N ARG A 45 5.61 -30.56 37.93
CA ARG A 45 5.82 -31.24 39.22
C ARG A 45 7.30 -31.54 39.37
N ASP A 46 7.85 -31.26 40.54
CA ASP A 46 9.27 -31.50 40.87
C ASP A 46 10.25 -30.91 39.85
N GLY A 47 9.95 -29.72 39.31
CA GLY A 47 10.79 -29.04 38.32
C GLY A 47 10.67 -29.56 36.89
N VAL A 48 9.71 -30.48 36.63
CA VAL A 48 9.55 -31.14 35.33
C VAL A 48 8.09 -31.13 34.89
N LEU A 49 7.84 -30.66 33.65
CA LEU A 49 6.56 -30.84 32.97
C LEU A 49 6.70 -31.94 31.91
N SER A 50 6.14 -33.12 32.20
CA SER A 50 6.27 -34.27 31.30
C SER A 50 5.19 -34.29 30.21
N TYR A 51 5.52 -34.91 29.07
CA TYR A 51 4.56 -35.15 28.00
C TYR A 51 3.34 -35.96 28.46
N GLN A 52 3.54 -36.97 29.32
CA GLN A 52 2.46 -37.80 29.85
C GLN A 52 1.48 -36.99 30.71
N GLU A 53 1.98 -36.07 31.53
CA GLU A 53 1.12 -35.19 32.34
C GLU A 53 0.26 -34.29 31.46
N MET A 54 0.81 -33.84 30.33
CA MET A 54 0.08 -33.02 29.36
C MET A 54 -0.89 -33.81 28.47
N GLN A 55 -0.74 -35.13 28.34
CA GLN A 55 -1.73 -35.96 27.64
C GLN A 55 -3.00 -36.19 28.47
N LYS A 56 -2.90 -36.21 29.81
CA LYS A 56 -4.06 -36.39 30.69
C LYS A 56 -5.12 -35.32 30.39
N TYR A 57 -6.38 -35.74 30.29
CA TYR A 57 -7.52 -34.85 30.07
C TYR A 57 -7.36 -33.89 28.88
N ASN A 58 -6.64 -34.29 27.82
CA ASN A 58 -6.39 -33.48 26.61
C ASN A 58 -5.76 -32.10 26.88
N ARG A 59 -4.97 -31.96 27.95
CA ARG A 59 -4.39 -30.66 28.34
C ARG A 59 -3.56 -30.06 27.22
N LEU A 60 -2.66 -30.84 26.60
CA LEU A 60 -1.81 -30.37 25.51
C LEU A 60 -2.63 -29.80 24.35
N GLU A 61 -3.69 -30.50 23.96
CA GLU A 61 -4.54 -30.06 22.86
C GLU A 61 -5.34 -28.80 23.23
N ASN A 62 -5.79 -28.69 24.48
CA ASN A 62 -6.45 -27.47 24.98
C ASN A 62 -5.50 -26.26 24.97
N GLU A 63 -4.25 -26.44 25.37
CA GLU A 63 -3.22 -25.39 25.31
C GLU A 63 -2.91 -24.96 23.88
N LEU A 64 -2.80 -25.94 22.97
CA LEU A 64 -2.60 -25.66 21.54
C LEU A 64 -3.79 -24.92 20.93
N ARG A 65 -5.03 -25.24 21.34
CA ARG A 65 -6.22 -24.49 20.92
C ARG A 65 -6.22 -23.07 21.45
N ALA A 66 -5.82 -22.84 22.71
CA ALA A 66 -5.70 -21.50 23.28
C ALA A 66 -4.67 -20.66 22.50
N ILE A 67 -3.49 -21.21 22.23
CA ILE A 67 -2.44 -20.56 21.43
C ILE A 67 -2.93 -20.27 20.01
N ALA A 68 -3.63 -21.22 19.38
CA ALA A 68 -4.20 -21.03 18.05
C ALA A 68 -5.27 -19.92 18.03
N GLY A 69 -6.05 -19.78 19.10
CA GLY A 69 -7.01 -18.69 19.28
C GLY A 69 -6.32 -17.32 19.32
N ILE A 70 -5.28 -17.18 20.15
CA ILE A 70 -4.46 -15.95 20.25
C ILE A 70 -3.88 -15.58 18.87
N ALA A 71 -3.29 -16.55 18.16
CA ALA A 71 -2.75 -16.30 16.83
C ALA A 71 -3.86 -15.92 15.83
N THR A 72 -5.02 -16.57 15.89
CA THR A 72 -6.13 -16.30 14.96
C THR A 72 -6.65 -14.87 15.10
N GLU A 73 -6.90 -14.42 16.32
CA GLU A 73 -7.37 -13.06 16.58
C GLU A 73 -6.36 -12.03 16.07
N GLN A 74 -5.07 -12.22 16.38
CA GLN A 74 -4.06 -11.26 15.97
C GLN A 74 -3.87 -11.21 14.45
N TYR A 75 -3.84 -12.35 13.77
CA TYR A 75 -3.71 -12.39 12.31
C TYR A 75 -4.94 -11.79 11.60
N GLN A 76 -6.15 -11.89 12.16
CA GLN A 76 -7.33 -11.24 11.60
C GLN A 76 -7.22 -9.71 11.64
N GLN A 77 -6.68 -9.14 12.72
CA GLN A 77 -6.40 -7.71 12.80
C GLN A 77 -5.36 -7.29 11.75
N MET A 78 -4.28 -8.06 11.61
CA MET A 78 -3.24 -7.81 10.61
C MET A 78 -3.78 -7.85 9.18
N VAL A 79 -4.71 -8.76 8.85
CA VAL A 79 -5.33 -8.82 7.51
C VAL A 79 -5.98 -7.48 7.16
N ALA A 80 -6.78 -6.91 8.07
CA ALA A 80 -7.46 -5.65 7.83
C ALA A 80 -6.49 -4.48 7.64
N GLU A 81 -5.39 -4.46 8.40
CA GLU A 81 -4.37 -3.41 8.29
C GLU A 81 -3.57 -3.50 6.99
N VAL A 82 -3.21 -4.70 6.56
CA VAL A 82 -2.50 -4.88 5.29
C VAL A 82 -3.41 -4.51 4.11
N GLN A 83 -4.70 -4.85 4.17
CA GLN A 83 -5.69 -4.42 3.16
C GLN A 83 -5.79 -2.89 3.08
N ALA A 84 -5.89 -2.22 4.22
CA ALA A 84 -5.95 -0.76 4.26
C ALA A 84 -4.68 -0.11 3.66
N VAL A 85 -3.49 -0.71 3.87
CA VAL A 85 -2.26 -0.21 3.25
C VAL A 85 -2.21 -0.45 1.75
N GLU A 86 -2.60 -1.63 1.27
CA GLU A 86 -2.71 -1.90 -0.18
C GLU A 86 -3.56 -0.83 -0.85
N GLU A 87 -4.70 -0.57 -0.26
CA GLU A 87 -5.64 0.43 -0.72
C GLU A 87 -5.00 1.83 -0.68
N ASN A 88 -4.52 2.27 0.49
CA ASN A 88 -4.03 3.64 0.68
C ASN A 88 -2.81 3.93 -0.19
N HIS A 89 -1.89 2.97 -0.33
CA HIS A 89 -0.71 3.15 -1.17
C HIS A 89 -1.05 3.16 -2.66
N PHE A 90 -2.06 2.39 -3.09
CA PHE A 90 -2.53 2.48 -4.47
C PHE A 90 -3.01 3.89 -4.76
N LEU A 91 -3.95 4.37 -3.94
CA LEU A 91 -4.61 5.64 -4.16
C LEU A 91 -3.62 6.80 -4.05
N LEU A 92 -2.82 6.83 -2.98
CA LEU A 92 -1.86 7.90 -2.75
C LEU A 92 -0.82 7.94 -3.87
N LYS A 93 -0.33 6.79 -4.33
CA LYS A 93 0.59 6.72 -5.47
C LYS A 93 -0.09 7.22 -6.75
N PHE A 94 -1.31 6.78 -7.02
CA PHE A 94 -2.07 7.18 -8.20
C PHE A 94 -2.28 8.70 -8.23
N LEU A 95 -2.84 9.27 -7.16
CA LEU A 95 -3.15 10.70 -7.07
C LEU A 95 -1.90 11.58 -7.18
N LEU A 96 -0.85 11.28 -6.42
CA LEU A 96 0.37 12.06 -6.45
C LEU A 96 1.06 11.98 -7.82
N THR A 97 0.98 10.84 -8.49
CA THR A 97 1.55 10.65 -9.83
C THR A 97 0.71 11.37 -10.88
N ALA A 98 -0.62 11.27 -10.81
CA ALA A 98 -1.55 11.99 -11.68
C ALA A 98 -1.34 13.50 -11.57
N TYR A 99 -1.32 14.04 -10.34
CA TYR A 99 -0.98 15.44 -10.10
C TYR A 99 0.37 15.83 -10.70
N LEU A 100 1.42 15.04 -10.41
CA LEU A 100 2.77 15.33 -10.89
C LEU A 100 2.80 15.42 -12.42
N PHE A 101 2.13 14.51 -13.11
CA PHE A 101 2.14 14.47 -14.57
C PHE A 101 1.24 15.55 -15.18
N ASP A 102 0.07 15.79 -14.61
CA ASP A 102 -0.87 16.84 -15.01
C ASP A 102 -0.21 18.23 -14.99
N GLN A 103 0.36 18.58 -13.83
CA GLN A 103 1.07 19.84 -13.64
C GLN A 103 2.33 19.94 -14.53
N PHE A 104 3.02 18.82 -14.77
CA PHE A 104 4.21 18.80 -15.62
C PHE A 104 3.89 19.05 -17.11
N ILE A 105 2.79 18.51 -17.61
CA ILE A 105 2.37 18.64 -19.02
C ILE A 105 1.78 20.04 -19.30
N ALA A 106 1.35 20.77 -18.26
CA ALA A 106 0.90 22.17 -18.33
C ALA A 106 -0.21 22.42 -19.38
N ARG A 107 -1.20 21.52 -19.47
CA ARG A 107 -2.41 21.76 -20.28
C ARG A 107 -3.56 22.23 -19.39
N PRO A 108 -4.31 23.28 -19.77
CA PRO A 108 -5.57 23.62 -19.13
C PRO A 108 -6.67 22.68 -19.65
N SER A 109 -6.69 21.44 -19.19
CA SER A 109 -7.87 20.57 -19.28
C SER A 109 -7.76 19.50 -18.21
N LEU A 110 -8.35 19.82 -17.06
CA LEU A 110 -8.36 19.07 -15.79
C LEU A 110 -8.96 17.63 -15.92
N PRO A 111 -8.96 16.75 -14.85
CA PRO A 111 -9.59 15.39 -14.65
C PRO A 111 -11.06 15.24 -14.06
N THR A 112 -11.96 14.48 -14.74
CA THR A 112 -13.46 14.56 -14.61
C THR A 112 -14.02 13.92 -13.34
N THR A 113 -15.32 14.15 -13.08
CA THR A 113 -16.16 13.66 -11.96
C THR A 113 -16.02 12.17 -11.60
N GLU A 114 -15.61 11.29 -12.52
CA GLU A 114 -15.39 9.87 -12.24
C GLU A 114 -14.16 9.59 -11.34
N VAL A 115 -13.09 10.38 -11.48
CA VAL A 115 -11.86 10.30 -10.66
C VAL A 115 -12.16 10.61 -9.19
N ILE A 116 -12.95 11.65 -9.01
CA ILE A 116 -13.33 12.19 -7.70
C ILE A 116 -14.28 11.21 -7.03
N GLY A 117 -15.26 10.66 -7.76
CA GLY A 117 -16.16 9.61 -7.27
C GLY A 117 -15.45 8.33 -6.82
N ALA A 118 -14.42 7.88 -7.54
CA ALA A 118 -13.66 6.69 -7.16
C ALA A 118 -12.72 6.92 -5.96
N VAL A 119 -12.14 8.12 -5.82
CA VAL A 119 -11.37 8.54 -4.62
C VAL A 119 -12.29 8.66 -3.40
N LEU A 120 -13.49 9.22 -3.56
CA LEU A 120 -14.49 9.34 -2.50
C LEU A 120 -15.09 7.99 -2.08
N LEU A 121 -15.41 7.09 -3.01
CA LEU A 121 -15.84 5.71 -2.72
C LEU A 121 -14.76 4.92 -1.98
N PHE A 122 -13.49 5.15 -2.33
CA PHE A 122 -12.34 4.58 -1.65
C PHE A 122 -12.17 5.10 -0.22
N ILE A 123 -12.27 6.42 -0.01
CA ILE A 123 -12.22 7.04 1.33
C ILE A 123 -13.40 6.54 2.18
N LEU A 124 -14.59 6.38 1.59
CA LEU A 124 -15.76 5.81 2.24
C LEU A 124 -15.59 4.32 2.60
N GLY A 125 -14.81 3.55 1.83
CA GLY A 125 -14.44 2.16 2.14
C GLY A 125 -13.59 2.00 3.40
N THR A 126 -12.95 3.08 3.89
CA THR A 126 -12.19 3.10 5.14
C THR A 126 -13.03 3.53 6.36
N PHE A 127 -14.30 3.90 6.15
CA PHE A 127 -15.22 4.17 7.25
C PHE A 127 -15.66 2.85 7.88
N LYS A 128 -15.06 2.49 9.02
CA LYS A 128 -15.66 1.46 9.89
C LYS A 128 -16.95 2.03 10.44
N LEU A 129 -18.08 1.72 9.81
CA LEU A 129 -19.38 1.87 10.44
C LEU A 129 -19.31 1.23 11.84
N PRO A 130 -19.91 1.83 12.88
CA PRO A 130 -20.11 1.14 14.15
C PRO A 130 -20.79 -0.22 13.89
N LYS A 131 -20.52 -1.23 14.74
CA LYS A 131 -21.07 -2.59 14.57
C LYS A 131 -22.59 -2.51 14.42
N LEU A 132 -23.09 -2.74 13.21
CA LEU A 132 -24.52 -2.74 12.94
C LEU A 132 -25.14 -4.09 13.37
N PRO A 133 -26.34 -4.09 13.95
CA PRO A 133 -27.05 -5.32 14.30
C PRO A 133 -27.24 -6.20 13.05
N GLY A 134 -26.96 -7.50 13.18
CA GLY A 134 -27.28 -8.50 12.16
C GLY A 134 -26.31 -8.63 10.97
N GLY A 135 -25.12 -8.03 11.01
CA GLY A 135 -24.06 -8.29 10.01
C GLY A 135 -24.26 -7.65 8.63
N LYS A 136 -25.14 -6.67 8.50
CA LYS A 136 -25.52 -6.03 7.22
C LYS A 136 -24.60 -4.89 6.74
N GLN A 137 -23.42 -4.71 7.34
CA GLN A 137 -22.52 -3.60 7.00
C GLN A 137 -22.10 -3.60 5.52
N SER A 138 -21.78 -4.76 4.96
CA SER A 138 -21.39 -4.87 3.54
C SER A 138 -22.54 -4.56 2.58
N GLU A 139 -23.77 -4.84 2.97
CA GLU A 139 -24.98 -4.57 2.18
C GLU A 139 -25.30 -3.06 2.17
N VAL A 140 -25.18 -2.41 3.32
CA VAL A 140 -25.38 -0.96 3.46
C VAL A 140 -24.33 -0.19 2.68
N VAL A 141 -23.06 -0.57 2.79
CA VAL A 141 -21.96 0.03 2.00
C VAL A 141 -22.23 -0.14 0.51
N ALA A 142 -22.54 -1.35 0.04
CA ALA A 142 -22.82 -1.59 -1.39
C ALA A 142 -24.02 -0.78 -1.93
N ASN A 143 -25.03 -0.52 -1.10
CA ASN A 143 -26.20 0.28 -1.50
C ASN A 143 -25.86 1.78 -1.56
N ILE A 144 -25.04 2.27 -0.63
CA ILE A 144 -24.51 3.64 -0.65
C ILE A 144 -23.61 3.83 -1.88
N GLU A 145 -22.73 2.87 -2.18
CA GLU A 145 -21.86 2.90 -3.37
C GLU A 145 -22.68 2.96 -4.67
N LYS A 146 -23.74 2.15 -4.79
CA LYS A 146 -24.65 2.19 -5.95
C LYS A 146 -25.42 3.49 -6.06
N ALA A 147 -25.88 4.04 -4.94
CA ALA A 147 -26.58 5.32 -4.88
C ALA A 147 -25.66 6.47 -5.31
N LEU A 148 -24.43 6.48 -4.80
CA LEU A 148 -23.38 7.43 -5.17
C LEU A 148 -23.05 7.34 -6.65
N GLN A 149 -22.79 6.13 -7.17
CA GLN A 149 -22.51 5.92 -8.59
C GLN A 149 -23.64 6.46 -9.46
N LYS A 150 -24.89 6.12 -9.14
CA LYS A 150 -26.05 6.57 -9.92
C LYS A 150 -26.25 8.08 -9.86
N GLY A 151 -25.98 8.71 -8.72
CA GLY A 151 -26.08 10.16 -8.61
C GLY A 151 -24.94 10.90 -9.33
N VAL A 152 -23.73 10.32 -9.33
CA VAL A 152 -22.60 10.81 -10.13
C VAL A 152 -22.89 10.68 -11.63
N ASP A 153 -23.40 9.53 -12.08
CA ASP A 153 -23.80 9.29 -13.49
C ASP A 153 -24.92 10.25 -13.94
N SER A 154 -25.74 10.74 -13.00
CA SER A 154 -26.88 11.63 -13.27
C SER A 154 -26.56 13.12 -13.11
N GLY A 155 -25.34 13.47 -12.67
CA GLY A 155 -24.95 14.86 -12.42
C GLY A 155 -25.67 15.52 -11.23
N ASP A 156 -26.05 14.72 -10.22
CA ASP A 156 -26.82 15.18 -9.07
C ASP A 156 -26.13 16.33 -8.30
N SER A 157 -26.92 17.27 -7.78
CA SER A 157 -26.42 18.25 -6.81
C SER A 157 -26.03 17.56 -5.50
N GLN A 158 -25.18 18.21 -4.70
CA GLN A 158 -24.79 17.71 -3.38
C GLN A 158 -26.00 17.36 -2.50
N ASP A 159 -26.99 18.24 -2.42
CA ASP A 159 -28.26 17.98 -1.71
C ASP A 159 -29.02 16.78 -2.28
N SER A 160 -28.92 16.55 -3.58
CA SER A 160 -29.59 15.43 -4.26
C SER A 160 -28.86 14.11 -3.99
N LEU A 161 -27.53 14.13 -3.91
CA LEU A 161 -26.70 12.99 -3.52
C LEU A 161 -26.94 12.60 -2.07
N VAL A 162 -26.97 13.57 -1.16
CA VAL A 162 -27.31 13.37 0.26
C VAL A 162 -28.68 12.71 0.38
N LYS A 163 -29.71 13.27 -0.26
CA LYS A 163 -31.07 12.68 -0.28
C LYS A 163 -31.09 11.27 -0.87
N ARG A 164 -30.24 10.99 -1.86
CA ARG A 164 -30.14 9.67 -2.49
C ARG A 164 -29.47 8.66 -1.54
N ILE A 165 -28.41 9.05 -0.84
CA ILE A 165 -27.75 8.23 0.19
C ILE A 165 -28.73 7.96 1.33
N GLU A 166 -29.40 8.99 1.84
CA GLU A 166 -30.46 8.87 2.84
C GLU A 166 -31.56 7.92 2.37
N SER A 167 -31.97 7.97 1.11
CA SER A 167 -33.02 7.09 0.58
C SER A 167 -32.66 5.60 0.63
N VAL A 168 -31.37 5.24 0.50
CA VAL A 168 -30.89 3.85 0.50
C VAL A 168 -30.46 3.32 1.87
N LEU A 169 -30.46 4.17 2.90
CA LEU A 169 -30.17 3.74 4.27
C LEU A 169 -31.34 2.91 4.86
N PRO A 170 -31.05 1.80 5.56
CA PRO A 170 -32.04 1.06 6.36
C PRO A 170 -32.77 1.94 7.37
N SER A 171 -34.05 1.65 7.61
CA SER A 171 -34.88 2.35 8.60
C SER A 171 -34.29 2.33 10.02
N SER A 172 -33.55 1.28 10.37
CA SER A 172 -32.85 1.16 11.65
C SER A 172 -31.71 2.17 11.84
N LEU A 173 -31.10 2.68 10.75
CA LEU A 173 -30.08 3.73 10.81
C LEU A 173 -30.70 5.13 10.82
N LYS A 174 -31.84 5.30 10.14
CA LYS A 174 -32.59 6.56 10.11
C LYS A 174 -33.17 6.96 11.47
N SER A 175 -33.43 5.98 12.33
CA SER A 175 -33.92 6.19 13.70
C SER A 175 -32.84 6.58 14.71
N GLU A 176 -31.56 6.50 14.34
CA GLU A 176 -30.45 6.86 15.23
C GLU A 176 -30.23 8.38 15.20
N LYS A 177 -30.60 9.03 16.32
CA LYS A 177 -30.63 10.50 16.42
C LYS A 177 -29.22 11.09 16.26
N GLY A 178 -29.02 11.91 15.22
CA GLY A 178 -27.75 12.60 14.94
C GLY A 178 -26.76 11.81 14.06
N LEU A 179 -27.04 10.54 13.72
CA LEU A 179 -26.14 9.75 12.87
C LEU A 179 -26.28 10.14 11.39
N VAL A 180 -27.50 10.41 10.93
CA VAL A 180 -27.78 10.91 9.57
C VAL A 180 -27.19 12.31 9.41
N GLU A 181 -27.33 13.17 10.41
CA GLU A 181 -26.79 14.53 10.43
C GLU A 181 -25.26 14.52 10.42
N GLN A 182 -24.61 13.66 11.22
CA GLN A 182 -23.14 13.47 11.17
C GLN A 182 -22.64 12.89 9.84
N LEU A 183 -23.38 11.95 9.23
CA LEU A 183 -23.05 11.43 7.90
C LEU A 183 -23.21 12.52 6.84
N THR A 184 -24.31 13.27 6.92
CA THR A 184 -24.64 14.35 5.99
C THR A 184 -23.68 15.51 6.13
N ASP A 185 -23.27 15.90 7.34
CA ASP A 185 -22.27 16.95 7.58
C ASP A 185 -20.88 16.51 7.10
N ALA A 186 -20.45 15.28 7.40
CA ALA A 186 -19.18 14.73 6.92
C ALA A 186 -19.14 14.54 5.39
N LEU A 187 -20.29 14.27 4.75
CA LEU A 187 -20.42 14.22 3.30
C LEU A 187 -20.51 15.63 2.71
N THR A 188 -21.16 16.57 3.39
CA THR A 188 -21.41 17.93 2.92
C THR A 188 -20.16 18.80 2.99
N GLU A 189 -19.42 18.74 4.10
CA GLU A 189 -18.10 19.36 4.26
C GLU A 189 -17.12 18.85 3.18
N ARG A 190 -17.27 17.60 2.74
CA ARG A 190 -16.44 16.97 1.70
C ARG A 190 -16.86 17.24 0.26
N LEU A 191 -18.14 17.57 0.01
CA LEU A 191 -18.72 17.74 -1.34
C LEU A 191 -18.69 19.19 -1.86
N GLU A 192 -18.50 20.18 -0.99
CA GLU A 192 -18.62 21.60 -1.33
C GLU A 192 -17.40 22.21 -2.07
N ALA A 193 -16.43 21.44 -2.58
CA ALA A 193 -15.45 21.95 -3.53
C ALA A 193 -15.85 21.49 -4.94
N ARG A 194 -16.27 22.43 -5.79
CA ARG A 194 -16.55 22.23 -7.22
C ARG A 194 -15.61 23.16 -8.00
N VAL A 195 -15.06 22.83 -9.18
CA VAL A 195 -15.71 22.52 -10.48
C VAL A 195 -14.65 22.11 -11.54
N ASN A 196 -15.00 21.16 -12.44
CA ASN A 196 -14.48 20.78 -13.82
C ASN A 196 -13.03 20.27 -13.99
N VAL A 197 -12.67 19.25 -14.82
CA VAL A 197 -12.81 18.88 -16.29
C VAL A 197 -12.27 17.43 -16.47
N GLY A 198 -12.47 16.60 -17.52
CA GLY A 198 -11.62 15.61 -18.32
C GLY A 198 -10.58 14.47 -17.93
N LYS A 199 -10.88 13.21 -18.31
CA LYS A 199 -9.95 12.18 -18.94
C LYS A 199 -8.97 11.31 -18.12
N ILE A 200 -9.06 11.19 -16.80
CA ILE A 200 -8.32 10.15 -16.07
C ILE A 200 -9.32 9.11 -15.56
N ASP A 201 -9.13 7.83 -15.84
CA ASP A 201 -9.98 6.74 -15.33
C ASP A 201 -9.32 6.13 -14.07
N ILE A 202 -10.02 6.13 -12.94
CA ILE A 202 -9.54 5.41 -11.75
C ILE A 202 -10.00 3.95 -11.82
N PRO A 203 -9.08 2.97 -11.70
CA PRO A 203 -9.43 1.55 -11.69
C PRO A 203 -10.31 1.20 -10.50
N LYS A 204 -11.29 0.28 -10.69
CA LYS A 204 -12.13 -0.18 -9.58
C LYS A 204 -11.31 -0.97 -8.56
N LEU A 205 -11.62 -0.80 -7.27
CA LEU A 205 -11.02 -1.57 -6.16
C LEU A 205 -11.06 -3.10 -6.39
N SER A 206 -12.15 -3.59 -6.98
CA SER A 206 -12.30 -5.01 -7.29
C SER A 206 -11.37 -5.50 -8.40
N GLU A 207 -10.89 -4.63 -9.28
CA GLU A 207 -9.90 -4.92 -10.32
C GLU A 207 -8.49 -4.86 -9.75
N ILE A 208 -8.19 -3.83 -8.94
CA ILE A 208 -6.92 -3.72 -8.21
C ILE A 208 -6.69 -4.96 -7.33
N ARG A 209 -7.69 -5.39 -6.55
CA ARG A 209 -7.61 -6.59 -5.71
C ARG A 209 -7.42 -7.89 -6.52
N LYS A 210 -7.79 -7.93 -7.81
CA LYS A 210 -7.51 -9.08 -8.68
C LYS A 210 -6.07 -9.09 -9.17
N GLU A 211 -5.49 -7.92 -9.44
CA GLU A 211 -4.12 -7.76 -9.94
C GLU A 211 -3.05 -7.88 -8.86
N VAL A 212 -3.38 -7.56 -7.60
CA VAL A 212 -2.46 -7.66 -6.44
C VAL A 212 -2.24 -9.12 -5.97
N LYS A 213 -2.85 -10.11 -6.62
CA LYS A 213 -2.64 -11.53 -6.29
C LYS A 213 -1.15 -11.90 -6.32
N ILE A 214 -0.66 -12.47 -5.22
CA ILE A 214 0.69 -13.02 -5.12
C ILE A 214 0.60 -14.50 -5.44
N ASP A 215 1.15 -14.93 -6.57
CA ASP A 215 1.31 -16.33 -6.98
C ASP A 215 0.10 -17.23 -6.64
N GLY A 216 -1.10 -16.82 -7.07
CA GLY A 216 -2.33 -17.59 -6.87
C GLY A 216 -2.96 -17.51 -5.47
N LEU A 217 -2.42 -16.70 -4.55
CA LEU A 217 -2.93 -16.51 -3.20
C LEU A 217 -3.53 -15.11 -3.00
N THR A 218 -4.66 -15.04 -2.29
CA THR A 218 -5.16 -13.78 -1.73
C THR A 218 -4.36 -13.42 -0.47
N LEU A 219 -4.33 -12.14 -0.11
CA LEU A 219 -3.74 -11.67 1.15
C LEU A 219 -4.27 -12.46 2.37
N THR A 220 -5.58 -12.66 2.42
CA THR A 220 -6.23 -13.47 3.47
C THR A 220 -5.73 -14.91 3.48
N HIS A 221 -5.54 -15.53 2.31
CA HIS A 221 -4.98 -16.87 2.22
C HIS A 221 -3.53 -16.92 2.69
N PHE A 222 -2.68 -15.97 2.29
CA PHE A 222 -1.28 -15.90 2.74
C PHE A 222 -1.18 -15.80 4.27
N LEU A 223 -1.95 -14.88 4.88
CA LEU A 223 -1.94 -14.69 6.32
C LEU A 223 -2.51 -15.91 7.07
N THR A 224 -3.50 -16.59 6.48
CA THR A 224 -4.02 -17.87 6.99
C THR A 224 -2.95 -18.96 6.98
N VAL A 225 -2.22 -19.11 5.88
CA VAL A 225 -1.12 -20.07 5.77
C VAL A 225 -0.01 -19.75 6.78
N LYS A 226 0.35 -18.47 6.93
CA LYS A 226 1.34 -18.03 7.92
C LYS A 226 0.94 -18.35 9.36
N ARG A 227 -0.29 -18.05 9.74
CA ARG A 227 -0.85 -18.41 11.05
C ARG A 227 -0.79 -19.92 11.27
N ASN A 228 -1.26 -20.73 10.32
CA ASN A 228 -1.27 -22.19 10.45
C ASN A 228 0.15 -22.74 10.62
N ARG A 229 1.11 -22.21 9.85
CA ARG A 229 2.51 -22.58 9.95
C ARG A 229 3.09 -22.19 11.31
N LEU A 230 2.79 -20.99 11.83
CA LEU A 230 3.21 -20.55 13.15
C LEU A 230 2.73 -21.52 14.23
N VAL A 231 1.42 -21.80 14.27
CA VAL A 231 0.80 -22.71 15.25
C VAL A 231 1.41 -24.12 15.15
N SER A 232 1.61 -24.63 13.94
CA SER A 232 2.22 -25.95 13.74
C SER A 232 3.65 -26.01 14.28
N ARG A 233 4.45 -24.96 14.09
CA ARG A 233 5.82 -24.94 14.62
C ARG A 233 5.84 -24.76 16.13
N ILE A 234 4.93 -23.97 16.71
CA ILE A 234 4.78 -23.89 18.16
C ILE A 234 4.46 -25.27 18.76
N ARG A 235 3.53 -26.01 18.14
CA ARG A 235 3.19 -27.39 18.53
C ARG A 235 4.43 -28.29 18.54
N GLU A 236 5.25 -28.21 17.50
CA GLU A 236 6.49 -28.96 17.41
C GLU A 236 7.45 -28.61 18.57
N GLN A 237 7.66 -27.31 18.81
CA GLN A 237 8.55 -26.83 19.88
C GLN A 237 8.07 -27.23 21.27
N MET A 238 6.76 -27.20 21.52
CA MET A 238 6.16 -27.71 22.76
C MET A 238 6.42 -29.21 22.91
N GLY A 239 6.22 -30.00 21.84
CA GLY A 239 6.49 -31.43 21.86
C GLY A 239 7.95 -31.75 22.17
N ILE A 240 8.89 -30.97 21.64
CA ILE A 240 10.33 -31.10 21.96
C ILE A 240 10.58 -30.80 23.45
N ALA A 241 10.04 -29.68 23.95
CA ALA A 241 10.24 -29.28 25.34
C ALA A 241 9.73 -30.34 26.34
N LEU A 242 8.52 -30.86 26.10
CA LEU A 242 7.89 -31.86 26.96
C LEU A 242 8.60 -33.23 26.93
N ARG A 243 9.21 -33.62 25.81
CA ARG A 243 9.98 -34.88 25.72
C ARG A 243 11.37 -34.76 26.34
N LYS A 244 11.94 -33.55 26.35
CA LYS A 244 13.28 -33.27 26.87
C LYS A 244 13.27 -32.73 28.31
N ASN A 245 12.09 -32.64 28.94
CA ASN A 245 11.91 -32.06 30.27
C ASN A 245 12.50 -30.64 30.38
N GLU A 246 12.34 -29.84 29.33
CA GLU A 246 12.88 -28.49 29.28
C GLU A 246 12.07 -27.51 30.12
N THR A 247 12.76 -26.54 30.72
CA THR A 247 12.15 -25.45 31.46
C THR A 247 11.33 -24.54 30.55
N VAL A 248 10.35 -23.84 31.14
CA VAL A 248 9.57 -22.82 30.42
C VAL A 248 10.45 -21.73 29.81
N SER A 249 11.57 -21.37 30.45
CA SER A 249 12.50 -20.36 29.94
C SER A 249 13.13 -20.78 28.60
N GLN A 250 13.56 -22.04 28.49
CA GLN A 250 14.13 -22.59 27.25
C GLN A 250 13.09 -22.63 26.13
N LEU A 251 11.85 -23.06 26.43
CA LEU A 251 10.76 -23.04 25.47
C LEU A 251 10.43 -21.62 25.03
N ASN A 252 10.25 -20.69 25.99
CA ASN A 252 9.93 -19.29 25.74
C ASN A 252 10.95 -18.62 24.82
N LYS A 253 12.25 -18.90 25.01
CA LYS A 253 13.31 -18.40 24.12
C LYS A 253 13.10 -18.86 22.68
N ARG A 254 12.90 -20.17 22.45
CA ARG A 254 12.67 -20.70 21.09
C ARG A 254 11.39 -20.20 20.45
N ILE A 255 10.30 -20.07 21.22
CA ILE A 255 9.05 -19.50 20.72
C ILE A 255 9.23 -18.02 20.37
N SER A 256 10.02 -17.27 21.14
CA SER A 256 10.30 -15.86 20.87
C SER A 256 11.05 -15.67 19.55
N GLU A 257 12.13 -16.42 19.35
CA GLU A 257 12.92 -16.43 18.10
C GLU A 257 12.05 -16.81 16.88
N LEU A 258 11.15 -17.77 17.07
CA LEU A 258 10.23 -18.22 16.04
C LEU A 258 9.24 -17.13 15.62
N ILE A 259 8.64 -16.43 16.58
CA ILE A 259 7.70 -15.33 16.31
C ILE A 259 8.44 -14.13 15.69
N GLU A 260 9.67 -13.84 16.12
CA GLU A 260 10.51 -12.80 15.52
C GLU A 260 10.81 -13.10 14.04
N SER A 261 11.15 -14.36 13.72
CA SER A 261 11.36 -14.81 12.34
C SER A 261 10.10 -14.63 11.48
N GLU A 262 8.91 -14.95 12.01
CA GLU A 262 7.66 -14.74 11.27
C GLU A 262 7.32 -13.25 11.13
N SER A 263 7.62 -12.42 12.13
CA SER A 263 7.45 -10.96 12.07
C SER A 263 8.30 -10.33 10.97
N ASN A 264 9.56 -10.75 10.86
CA ASN A 264 10.44 -10.34 9.75
C ASN A 264 9.88 -10.77 8.39
N SER A 265 9.35 -11.99 8.29
CA SER A 265 8.74 -12.48 7.05
C SER A 265 7.47 -11.71 6.67
N LEU A 266 6.65 -11.31 7.65
CA LEU A 266 5.42 -10.54 7.42
C LEU A 266 5.76 -9.13 6.91
N ARG A 267 6.78 -8.48 7.49
CA ARG A 267 7.25 -7.17 7.04
C ARG A 267 7.73 -7.19 5.59
N LEU A 268 8.49 -8.22 5.23
CA LEU A 268 8.96 -8.41 3.86
C LEU A 268 7.80 -8.61 2.88
N PHE A 269 6.79 -9.37 3.30
CA PHE A 269 5.58 -9.55 2.51
C PHE A 269 4.84 -8.22 2.31
N LEU A 270 4.63 -7.44 3.38
CA LEU A 270 3.98 -6.12 3.29
C LEU A 270 4.71 -5.19 2.31
N ARG A 271 6.05 -5.16 2.34
CA ARG A 271 6.85 -4.40 1.37
C ARG A 271 6.55 -4.85 -0.05
N ASN A 272 6.66 -6.15 -0.34
CA ASN A 272 6.42 -6.68 -1.68
C ASN A 272 5.02 -6.35 -2.20
N VAL A 273 4.00 -6.50 -1.35
CA VAL A 273 2.62 -6.11 -1.62
C VAL A 273 2.52 -4.62 -1.96
N SER A 274 2.99 -3.76 -1.05
CA SER A 274 2.97 -2.31 -1.21
C SER A 274 3.64 -1.88 -2.50
N ASP A 275 4.79 -2.45 -2.81
CA ASP A 275 5.54 -2.11 -4.00
C ASP A 275 4.87 -2.56 -5.31
N ARG A 276 4.23 -3.73 -5.32
CA ARG A 276 3.41 -4.18 -6.47
C ARG A 276 2.25 -3.22 -6.71
N VAL A 277 1.52 -2.89 -5.64
CA VAL A 277 0.44 -1.91 -5.66
C VAL A 277 0.89 -0.56 -6.24
N ARG A 278 2.03 -0.04 -5.79
CA ARG A 278 2.58 1.22 -6.31
C ARG A 278 2.92 1.13 -7.80
N ALA A 279 3.46 -0.01 -8.24
CA ALA A 279 3.78 -0.23 -9.64
C ALA A 279 2.53 -0.30 -10.51
N LEU A 280 1.45 -0.94 -10.03
CA LEU A 280 0.16 -0.95 -10.70
C LEU A 280 -0.45 0.45 -10.78
N ALA A 281 -0.44 1.21 -9.68
CA ALA A 281 -0.93 2.59 -9.65
C ALA A 281 -0.17 3.47 -10.65
N LEU A 282 1.16 3.36 -10.68
CA LEU A 282 1.99 4.08 -11.65
C LEU A 282 1.64 3.69 -13.11
N GLY A 283 1.58 2.38 -13.40
CA GLY A 283 1.26 1.88 -14.73
C GLY A 283 -0.12 2.33 -15.23
N ASN A 284 -1.09 2.45 -14.32
CA ASN A 284 -2.42 2.97 -14.65
C ASN A 284 -2.35 4.44 -15.11
N VAL A 285 -1.64 5.31 -14.40
CA VAL A 285 -1.48 6.70 -14.82
C VAL A 285 -0.66 6.79 -16.12
N GLU A 286 0.41 6.00 -16.25
CA GLU A 286 1.24 5.95 -17.47
C GLU A 286 0.43 5.58 -18.72
N ASN A 287 -0.43 4.55 -18.63
CA ASN A 287 -1.26 4.11 -19.75
C ASN A 287 -2.22 5.19 -20.24
N GLN A 288 -2.75 5.99 -19.32
CA GLN A 288 -3.71 7.06 -19.65
C GLN A 288 -3.02 8.24 -20.33
N ILE A 289 -1.82 8.59 -19.87
CA ILE A 289 -1.05 9.70 -20.43
C ILE A 289 -0.32 9.31 -21.73
N ALA A 290 -0.08 8.02 -21.97
CA ALA A 290 0.50 7.53 -23.23
C ALA A 290 -0.29 7.94 -24.48
N ALA A 291 -1.57 8.30 -24.34
CA ALA A 291 -2.38 8.85 -25.44
C ALA A 291 -1.98 10.28 -25.86
N ILE A 292 -1.27 11.01 -25.01
CA ILE A 292 -0.96 12.44 -25.21
C ILE A 292 0.52 12.80 -25.06
N SER A 293 1.36 11.91 -24.54
CA SER A 293 2.82 12.07 -24.37
C SER A 293 3.58 10.76 -24.61
N ASP A 294 4.86 10.83 -25.01
CA ASP A 294 5.76 9.65 -25.05
C ASP A 294 6.16 9.28 -23.61
N VAL A 295 5.65 8.16 -23.12
CA VAL A 295 5.90 7.67 -21.76
C VAL A 295 7.00 6.63 -21.77
N ARG A 296 8.13 6.90 -21.10
CA ARG A 296 9.24 5.95 -20.94
C ARG A 296 9.61 5.77 -19.49
N GLY A 297 9.83 4.53 -19.06
CA GLY A 297 10.41 4.25 -17.75
C GLY A 297 11.93 4.28 -17.79
N VAL A 298 12.56 4.77 -16.73
CA VAL A 298 13.98 4.57 -16.41
C VAL A 298 14.06 3.70 -15.17
N TRP A 299 14.89 2.67 -15.22
CA TRP A 299 15.10 1.79 -14.07
C TRP A 299 16.04 2.45 -13.05
N LEU A 300 15.58 2.58 -11.81
CA LEU A 300 16.36 3.14 -10.70
C LEU A 300 16.79 2.02 -9.75
N SER A 301 18.07 1.71 -9.73
CA SER A 301 18.66 0.77 -8.80
C SER A 301 19.20 1.47 -7.58
N LYS A 302 18.86 0.97 -6.38
CA LYS A 302 19.40 1.54 -5.13
C LYS A 302 20.93 1.35 -4.98
N ARG A 303 21.51 0.37 -5.68
CA ARG A 303 22.93 -0.06 -5.65
C ARG A 303 23.58 0.00 -4.26
N ASP A 304 22.89 -0.49 -3.24
CA ASP A 304 23.33 -0.50 -1.84
C ASP A 304 24.08 -1.78 -1.44
N GLY A 305 24.77 -2.42 -2.39
CA GLY A 305 25.48 -3.69 -2.19
C GLY A 305 24.58 -4.92 -2.06
N ILE A 306 23.30 -4.76 -1.74
CA ILE A 306 22.32 -5.85 -1.62
C ILE A 306 21.57 -6.07 -2.94
N VAL A 307 21.40 -5.01 -3.74
CA VAL A 307 20.74 -5.10 -5.04
C VAL A 307 21.49 -6.08 -5.96
N ARG A 308 20.76 -7.00 -6.57
CA ARG A 308 21.31 -8.03 -7.48
C ARG A 308 22.08 -7.42 -8.64
N LYS A 309 23.14 -8.09 -9.09
CA LYS A 309 23.93 -7.70 -10.28
C LYS A 309 23.04 -7.46 -11.52
N ALA A 310 22.02 -8.31 -11.74
CA ALA A 310 21.05 -8.13 -12.83
C ALA A 310 20.34 -6.76 -12.78
N HIS A 311 19.88 -6.35 -11.60
CA HIS A 311 19.19 -5.08 -11.42
C HIS A 311 20.13 -3.88 -11.39
N GLN A 312 21.41 -4.08 -11.01
CA GLN A 312 22.45 -3.06 -11.16
C GLN A 312 22.72 -2.78 -12.64
N LYS A 313 22.74 -3.82 -13.49
CA LYS A 313 22.89 -3.66 -14.95
C LYS A 313 21.73 -2.91 -15.59
N LEU A 314 20.53 -3.07 -15.03
CA LEU A 314 19.34 -2.35 -15.49
C LEU A 314 19.36 -0.87 -15.11
N ASP A 315 20.17 -0.42 -14.14
CA ASP A 315 20.21 0.97 -13.70
C ASP A 315 20.40 1.95 -14.86
N GLY A 316 19.52 2.95 -14.96
CA GLY A 316 19.50 3.93 -16.04
C GLY A 316 18.94 3.44 -17.38
N GLN A 317 18.68 2.14 -17.55
CA GLN A 317 18.07 1.63 -18.79
C GLN A 317 16.65 2.14 -18.95
N ARG A 318 16.27 2.39 -20.19
CA ARG A 318 14.93 2.87 -20.56
C ARG A 318 14.02 1.73 -21.00
N THR A 319 12.72 1.88 -20.80
CA THR A 319 11.73 0.98 -21.38
C THR A 319 11.67 1.13 -22.90
N ASP A 320 11.23 0.07 -23.57
CA ASP A 320 10.82 0.14 -24.98
C ASP A 320 9.57 1.02 -25.18
N ARG A 321 9.11 1.14 -26.44
CA ARG A 321 7.91 1.91 -26.80
C ARG A 321 6.61 1.33 -26.23
N LYS A 322 6.64 0.08 -25.76
CA LYS A 322 5.51 -0.61 -25.13
C LYS A 322 5.58 -0.54 -23.60
N GLY A 323 6.54 0.20 -23.04
CA GLY A 323 6.70 0.37 -21.59
C GLY A 323 7.42 -0.78 -20.87
N TYR A 324 8.10 -1.68 -21.59
CA TYR A 324 8.80 -2.82 -20.99
C TYR A 324 10.31 -2.62 -20.87
N PHE A 325 10.86 -3.01 -19.73
CA PHE A 325 12.27 -3.33 -19.54
C PHE A 325 12.55 -4.74 -20.04
N HIS A 326 13.77 -4.97 -20.54
CA HIS A 326 14.20 -6.26 -21.08
C HIS A 326 15.48 -6.74 -20.39
N TYR A 327 15.51 -8.00 -19.97
CA TYR A 327 16.71 -8.60 -19.39
C TYR A 327 16.74 -10.11 -19.64
N GLN A 328 17.77 -10.58 -20.36
CA GLN A 328 18.00 -12.02 -20.63
C GLN A 328 16.76 -12.77 -21.13
N GLY A 329 16.03 -12.19 -22.09
CA GLY A 329 14.82 -12.79 -22.68
C GLY A 329 13.54 -12.60 -21.85
N LEU A 330 13.65 -12.08 -20.62
CA LEU A 330 12.51 -11.66 -19.82
C LEU A 330 12.13 -10.22 -20.14
N LYS A 331 10.87 -9.86 -19.88
CA LYS A 331 10.38 -8.48 -19.93
C LYS A 331 9.48 -8.16 -18.74
N ALA A 332 9.52 -6.92 -18.29
CA ALA A 332 8.68 -6.43 -17.19
C ALA A 332 8.36 -4.94 -17.38
N MET A 333 7.17 -4.49 -16.98
CA MET A 333 6.81 -3.07 -17.02
C MET A 333 7.54 -2.23 -15.96
N GLY A 334 8.23 -2.89 -15.02
CA GLY A 334 8.90 -2.26 -13.90
C GLY A 334 9.42 -3.27 -12.87
N PRO A 335 10.08 -2.79 -11.81
CA PRO A 335 10.55 -3.62 -10.71
C PRO A 335 9.43 -4.48 -10.10
N ARG A 336 9.77 -5.72 -9.71
CA ARG A 336 8.85 -6.71 -9.10
C ARG A 336 7.72 -7.24 -10.01
N MET A 337 7.81 -7.01 -11.32
CA MET A 337 6.80 -7.43 -12.31
C MET A 337 7.40 -8.34 -13.40
N TRP A 338 8.45 -9.11 -13.09
CA TRP A 338 9.07 -10.05 -14.03
C TRP A 338 8.36 -11.40 -14.09
N GLY A 339 7.58 -11.74 -13.06
CA GLY A 339 6.91 -13.04 -12.94
C GLY A 339 7.85 -14.17 -12.52
N VAL A 340 9.07 -13.85 -12.07
CA VAL A 340 10.06 -14.84 -11.63
C VAL A 340 10.70 -14.43 -10.29
N PRO A 341 10.74 -15.33 -9.28
CA PRO A 341 11.26 -15.03 -7.95
C PRO A 341 12.68 -14.43 -7.92
N ALA A 342 13.54 -14.87 -8.86
CA ALA A 342 14.92 -14.42 -8.96
C ALA A 342 15.05 -12.92 -9.30
N MET A 343 14.05 -12.35 -9.98
CA MET A 343 14.00 -10.94 -10.36
C MET A 343 13.04 -10.13 -9.48
N ASP A 344 12.04 -10.76 -8.86
CA ASP A 344 10.99 -10.01 -8.14
C ASP A 344 11.24 -9.90 -6.64
N ASN A 345 11.63 -11.00 -5.98
CA ASN A 345 11.70 -11.03 -4.52
C ASN A 345 12.74 -10.05 -3.99
N TYR A 346 12.47 -9.34 -2.90
CA TYR A 346 13.44 -8.42 -2.27
C TYR A 346 14.01 -7.35 -3.21
N CYS A 347 13.35 -7.05 -4.34
CA CYS A 347 13.79 -5.99 -5.24
C CYS A 347 13.77 -4.65 -4.48
N ARG A 348 14.78 -3.80 -4.67
CA ARG A 348 14.85 -2.47 -4.04
C ARG A 348 14.89 -1.36 -5.08
N CYS A 349 14.55 -1.71 -6.31
CA CYS A 349 14.59 -0.81 -7.46
C CYS A 349 13.23 -0.11 -7.60
N LYS A 350 13.27 1.09 -8.18
CA LYS A 350 12.11 1.92 -8.51
C LYS A 350 12.09 2.15 -10.03
N LYS A 351 10.94 2.51 -10.58
CA LYS A 351 10.83 2.98 -11.97
C LYS A 351 10.64 4.49 -11.90
N LEU A 352 11.46 5.27 -12.58
CA LEU A 352 11.22 6.69 -12.84
C LEU A 352 10.49 6.82 -14.16
N THR A 353 9.50 7.69 -14.25
CA THR A 353 8.80 7.95 -15.51
C THR A 353 9.37 9.17 -16.17
N LEU A 354 9.55 9.10 -17.49
CA LEU A 354 9.82 10.21 -18.38
C LEU A 354 8.57 10.47 -19.21
N LEU A 355 8.20 11.74 -19.32
CA LEU A 355 7.16 12.21 -20.23
C LEU A 355 7.82 13.07 -21.30
N ASP A 356 7.66 12.70 -22.57
CA ASP A 356 8.29 13.36 -23.71
C ASP A 356 9.82 13.47 -23.52
N PHE A 357 10.42 12.36 -23.05
CA PHE A 357 11.83 12.22 -22.69
C PHE A 357 12.33 13.07 -21.51
N LYS A 358 11.41 13.70 -20.76
CA LYS A 358 11.74 14.64 -19.69
C LYS A 358 11.29 14.11 -18.34
N VAL A 359 12.03 14.42 -17.28
CA VAL A 359 11.68 13.97 -15.92
C VAL A 359 10.60 14.88 -15.32
N PRO A 360 9.44 14.34 -14.90
CA PRO A 360 8.38 15.14 -14.29
C PRO A 360 8.78 15.71 -12.92
N MET A 361 8.68 17.03 -12.79
CA MET A 361 8.99 17.79 -11.58
C MET A 361 8.11 19.03 -11.49
N VAL A 362 7.68 19.38 -10.28
CA VAL A 362 6.88 20.58 -9.99
C VAL A 362 7.33 21.24 -8.69
N ALA A 363 7.38 22.57 -8.63
CA ALA A 363 7.72 23.34 -7.43
C ALA A 363 7.22 24.78 -7.62
N GLU A 364 6.92 25.44 -6.52
CA GLU A 364 6.40 26.81 -6.51
C GLU A 364 7.44 27.79 -7.08
N GLY A 365 7.02 28.66 -8.00
CA GLY A 365 7.89 29.65 -8.64
C GLY A 365 8.88 29.10 -9.68
N VAL A 366 8.89 27.78 -9.92
CA VAL A 366 9.86 27.13 -10.83
C VAL A 366 9.19 26.62 -12.11
N VAL A 367 9.78 26.97 -13.25
CA VAL A 367 9.30 26.61 -14.59
C VAL A 367 10.03 25.37 -15.10
N TYR A 368 9.60 24.18 -14.66
CA TYR A 368 10.21 22.93 -15.15
C TYR A 368 9.90 22.61 -16.61
N ASN A 369 8.90 23.26 -17.23
CA ASN A 369 8.61 23.13 -18.65
C ASN A 369 9.53 24.00 -19.56
N ASN A 370 10.79 24.21 -19.15
CA ASN A 370 11.80 24.89 -19.98
C ASN A 370 12.66 23.85 -20.73
N ASP A 371 12.62 23.86 -22.07
CA ASP A 371 13.30 22.86 -22.90
C ASP A 371 14.83 22.91 -22.84
N GLU A 372 15.41 24.04 -22.46
CA GLU A 372 16.84 24.17 -22.22
C GLU A 372 17.23 23.54 -20.88
N TYR A 373 16.54 23.90 -19.79
CA TYR A 373 16.75 23.32 -18.47
C TYR A 373 16.63 21.78 -18.50
N LYS A 374 15.59 21.27 -19.17
CA LYS A 374 15.36 19.82 -19.30
C LYS A 374 16.51 19.12 -20.04
N ARG A 375 17.03 19.72 -21.12
CA ARG A 375 18.18 19.18 -21.87
C ARG A 375 19.46 19.21 -21.05
N GLN A 376 19.72 20.30 -20.33
CA GLN A 376 20.86 20.41 -19.43
C GLN A 376 20.80 19.36 -18.32
N LEU A 377 19.61 19.15 -17.73
CA LEU A 377 19.39 18.18 -16.67
C LEU A 377 19.62 16.74 -17.15
N GLU A 378 19.10 16.38 -18.32
CA GLU A 378 19.33 15.07 -18.91
C GLU A 378 20.81 14.85 -19.25
N ALA A 379 21.46 15.84 -19.86
CA ALA A 379 22.87 15.76 -20.22
C ALA A 379 23.77 15.58 -18.99
N LEU A 380 23.57 16.40 -17.96
CA LEU A 380 24.36 16.34 -16.72
C LEU A 380 24.08 15.07 -15.92
N THR A 381 22.82 14.60 -15.90
CA THR A 381 22.48 13.31 -15.29
C THR A 381 23.21 12.17 -16.01
N LYS A 382 23.20 12.18 -17.35
CA LYS A 382 23.88 11.17 -18.17
C LYS A 382 25.39 11.19 -17.94
N GLU A 383 26.01 12.37 -17.94
CA GLU A 383 27.45 12.53 -17.67
C GLU A 383 27.83 11.92 -16.32
N LYS A 384 27.06 12.20 -15.26
CA LYS A 384 27.32 11.65 -13.92
C LYS A 384 27.13 10.13 -13.87
N VAL A 385 26.15 9.59 -14.60
CA VAL A 385 25.96 8.13 -14.73
C VAL A 385 27.13 7.49 -15.46
N GLU A 386 27.62 8.10 -16.54
CA GLU A 386 28.81 7.66 -17.28
C GLU A 386 30.08 7.72 -16.41
N ALA A 387 30.16 8.71 -15.51
CA ALA A 387 31.18 8.80 -14.46
C ALA A 387 31.01 7.77 -13.31
N GLY A 388 30.02 6.88 -13.41
CA GLY A 388 29.80 5.75 -12.50
C GLY A 388 28.80 6.01 -11.38
N ALA A 389 28.15 7.18 -11.34
CA ALA A 389 27.10 7.44 -10.37
C ALA A 389 25.84 6.59 -10.64
N ILE A 390 25.10 6.30 -9.57
CA ILE A 390 23.78 5.69 -9.65
C ILE A 390 22.82 6.72 -10.27
N TYR A 391 21.92 6.30 -11.17
CA TYR A 391 21.02 7.24 -11.87
C TYR A 391 20.26 8.16 -10.91
N GLU A 392 19.68 7.63 -9.83
CA GLU A 392 18.95 8.43 -8.85
C GLU A 392 19.82 9.51 -8.19
N LYS A 393 21.09 9.18 -7.88
CA LYS A 393 22.04 10.13 -7.29
C LYS A 393 22.53 11.15 -8.30
N ALA A 394 22.85 10.69 -9.51
CA ALA A 394 23.25 11.53 -10.63
C ALA A 394 22.17 12.58 -10.92
N PHE A 395 20.92 12.14 -10.99
CA PHE A 395 19.76 13.00 -11.20
C PHE A 395 19.58 14.01 -10.06
N ALA A 396 19.63 13.55 -8.81
CA ALA A 396 19.51 14.43 -7.64
C ALA A 396 20.64 15.45 -7.52
N GLN A 397 21.85 15.12 -8.00
CA GLN A 397 22.97 16.05 -8.08
C GLN A 397 22.79 17.03 -9.23
N ALA A 398 22.40 16.56 -10.40
CA ALA A 398 22.18 17.40 -11.57
C ALA A 398 21.10 18.47 -11.32
N ILE A 399 20.02 18.13 -10.60
CA ILE A 399 19.00 19.11 -10.17
C ILE A 399 19.62 20.22 -9.30
N LYS A 400 20.56 19.89 -8.42
CA LYS A 400 21.17 20.88 -7.50
C LYS A 400 22.20 21.78 -8.20
N GLU A 401 22.82 21.28 -9.26
CA GLU A 401 23.90 21.96 -9.97
C GLU A 401 23.36 22.90 -11.05
N ILE A 402 22.19 22.62 -11.60
CA ILE A 402 21.56 23.47 -12.62
C ILE A 402 20.60 24.44 -11.92
N PRO A 403 20.82 25.75 -12.01
CA PRO A 403 19.93 26.72 -11.40
C PRO A 403 18.52 26.58 -11.96
N GLU A 404 17.53 26.50 -11.06
CA GLU A 404 16.14 26.32 -11.42
C GLU A 404 15.60 27.55 -12.18
N PRO A 405 15.05 27.39 -13.39
CA PRO A 405 14.51 28.49 -14.16
C PRO A 405 13.31 29.09 -13.42
N GLN A 406 13.44 30.35 -13.03
CA GLN A 406 12.38 31.10 -12.36
C GLN A 406 11.39 31.62 -13.39
N GLY A 407 10.10 31.62 -13.06
CA GLY A 407 9.10 32.28 -13.89
C GLY A 407 7.69 32.24 -13.33
N ASN A 408 6.82 33.06 -13.90
CA ASN A 408 5.44 33.25 -13.45
C ASN A 408 4.51 32.19 -14.06
N MET A 409 4.79 30.91 -13.85
CA MET A 409 3.79 29.88 -14.13
C MET A 409 2.77 29.86 -12.98
N PRO A 410 1.46 29.74 -13.26
CA PRO A 410 0.49 29.48 -12.21
C PRO A 410 0.82 28.14 -11.56
N PHE A 411 1.39 28.18 -10.35
CA PHE A 411 1.64 27.01 -9.53
C PHE A 411 0.39 26.70 -8.73
N VAL A 412 -0.05 25.46 -8.80
CA VAL A 412 -1.13 24.94 -7.95
C VAL A 412 -0.49 23.98 -6.96
N SER A 413 -0.59 24.25 -5.66
CA SER A 413 -0.08 23.33 -4.63
C SER A 413 -0.81 21.97 -4.69
N TYR A 414 -0.27 20.91 -4.09
CA TYR A 414 -0.96 19.61 -4.11
C TYR A 414 -2.32 19.68 -3.39
N GLU A 415 -2.38 20.42 -2.28
CA GLU A 415 -3.58 20.65 -1.49
C GLU A 415 -4.60 21.52 -2.24
N GLU A 416 -4.12 22.54 -2.96
CA GLU A 416 -4.96 23.37 -3.81
C GLU A 416 -5.41 22.63 -5.07
N TRP A 417 -4.57 21.76 -5.63
CA TRP A 417 -4.95 20.87 -6.71
C TRP A 417 -6.02 19.90 -6.22
N LEU A 418 -5.86 19.30 -5.05
CA LEU A 418 -6.91 18.49 -4.43
C LEU A 418 -8.22 19.28 -4.27
N LYS A 419 -8.17 20.54 -3.82
CA LYS A 419 -9.35 21.43 -3.73
C LYS A 419 -9.96 21.74 -5.10
N ILE A 420 -9.14 22.02 -6.11
CA ILE A 420 -9.56 22.23 -7.51
C ILE A 420 -10.22 20.96 -8.06
N MET A 421 -9.66 19.80 -7.69
CA MET A 421 -10.18 18.46 -7.92
C MET A 421 -11.38 18.12 -7.02
N GLY A 422 -11.93 19.05 -6.25
CA GLY A 422 -13.13 18.82 -5.44
C GLY A 422 -12.94 17.94 -4.20
N VAL A 423 -11.71 17.78 -3.71
CA VAL A 423 -11.37 17.07 -2.47
C VAL A 423 -11.23 18.09 -1.34
N LYS A 424 -12.25 18.24 -0.48
CA LYS A 424 -12.17 19.08 0.73
C LYS A 424 -11.52 18.33 1.91
N ASP A 425 -10.65 19.06 2.61
CA ASP A 425 -9.90 18.74 3.83
C ASP A 425 -8.94 17.53 3.78
N VAL A 426 -7.64 17.86 3.72
CA VAL A 426 -6.51 16.97 4.06
C VAL A 426 -6.02 17.30 5.45
#